data_AF-X1SCJ0-F1
#
_entry.id   AF-X1SCJ0-F1
#
_cell.length_a   1.000
_cell.length_b   1.000
_cell.length_c   1.000
_cell.angle_alpha   90.00
_cell.angle_beta   90.00
_cell.angle_gamma   90.00
#
_symmetry.space_group_name_H-M   'P 1'
#
loop_
_entity.id
_entity.type
_entity.pdbx_description
1 polymer ?
#
loop_
_entity_poly.entity_id
_entity_poly.type
_entity_poly.pdbx_seq_one_letter_code
_entity_poly.pdbx_strand_id
1 'polypeptide(L)' 'MVGVCTNICVLYTAVSARMLNYKVTVLKNAVASFDQQAHDFALKQMKDVLGVEIR' A
#
# COMPACT_ATOMS: atom_id res chain seq x y z
N MET A 1 2.72 -7.65 -1.65
CA MET A 1 3.45 -6.51 -2.24
C MET A 1 4.38 -5.93 -1.20
N VAL A 2 5.60 -5.61 -1.61
CA VAL A 2 6.74 -5.17 -0.78
C VAL A 2 7.53 -4.11 -1.57
N GLY A 3 8.36 -3.31 -0.90
CA GLY A 3 9.23 -2.32 -1.54
C GLY A 3 9.04 -0.88 -1.05
N VAL A 4 9.57 0.08 -1.81
CA VAL A 4 9.59 1.51 -1.46
C VAL A 4 9.17 2.36 -2.66
N CYS A 5 8.62 3.57 -2.48
CA CYS A 5 8.12 4.12 -1.22
C CYS A 5 6.66 3.69 -0.99
N THR A 6 6.26 3.45 0.27
CA THR A 6 4.91 2.99 0.64
C THR A 6 3.80 3.89 0.09
N ASN A 7 3.99 5.20 0.15
CA ASN A 7 3.03 6.22 -0.28
C ASN A 7 3.17 6.65 -1.76
N ILE A 8 4.14 6.10 -2.49
CA ILE A 8 4.40 6.45 -3.90
C ILE A 8 4.22 5.20 -4.74
N CYS A 9 5.30 4.48 -5.03
CA CYS A 9 5.27 3.33 -5.93
C CYS A 9 4.32 2.24 -5.42
N VAL A 10 4.38 1.91 -4.12
CA VAL A 10 3.57 0.83 -3.55
C VAL A 10 2.08 1.20 -3.56
N LEU A 11 1.73 2.42 -3.15
CA LEU A 11 0.35 2.90 -3.13
C LEU A 11 -0.27 2.89 -4.54
N TYR A 12 0.37 3.53 -5.52
CA TYR A 12 -0.20 3.60 -6.88
C TYR A 12 -0.22 2.23 -7.57
N THR A 13 0.75 1.36 -7.31
CA THR A 13 0.70 -0.03 -7.79
C THR A 13 -0.47 -0.78 -7.16
N ALA A 14 -0.72 -0.61 -5.85
CA ALA A 14 -1.86 -1.22 -5.18
C ALA A 14 -3.20 -0.71 -5.72
N VAL A 15 -3.31 0.60 -6.02
CA VAL A 15 -4.48 1.20 -6.69
C VAL A 15 -4.72 0.52 -8.03
N SER A 16 -3.73 0.50 -8.92
CA SER A 16 -3.88 -0.11 -10.25
C SER A 16 -4.22 -1.60 -10.16
N ALA A 17 -3.57 -2.34 -9.25
CA ALA A 17 -3.87 -3.75 -9.03
C ALA A 17 -5.32 -3.97 -8.56
N ARG A 18 -5.84 -3.13 -7.65
CA ARG A 18 -7.23 -3.20 -7.19
C ARG A 18 -8.23 -2.80 -8.28
N MET A 19 -7.92 -1.80 -9.11
CA MET A 19 -8.74 -1.42 -10.27
C MET A 19 -8.83 -2.54 -11.32
N LEU A 20 -7.78 -3.36 -11.45
CA LEU A 20 -7.77 -4.55 -12.28
C LEU A 20 -8.35 -5.80 -11.57
N ASN A 21 -9.05 -5.60 -10.44
CA ASN A 21 -9.69 -6.65 -9.64
C ASN A 21 -8.74 -7.70 -9.04
N TYR A 22 -7.43 -7.43 -8.93
CA TYR A 22 -6.53 -8.31 -8.20
C TYR A 22 -6.84 -8.26 -6.70
N LYS A 23 -6.66 -9.42 -6.04
CA LYS A 23 -6.55 -9.48 -4.58
C LYS A 23 -5.13 -9.06 -4.21
N VAL A 24 -5.01 -8.02 -3.40
CA VAL A 24 -3.72 -7.44 -3.05
C VAL A 24 -3.52 -7.58 -1.54
N THR A 25 -2.37 -8.13 -1.16
CA THR A 25 -1.88 -8.15 0.22
C THR A 25 -0.58 -7.35 0.28
N VAL A 26 -0.46 -6.40 1.20
CA VAL A 26 0.76 -5.62 1.46
C VAL A 26 1.35 -6.07 2.79
N LEU A 27 2.64 -6.41 2.80
CA LEU A 27 3.37 -6.78 4.01
C LEU A 27 3.93 -5.49 4.64
N LYS A 28 3.33 -5.01 5.72
CA LYS A 28 3.66 -3.70 6.34
C LYS A 28 5.12 -3.62 6.74
N ASN A 29 5.69 -4.72 7.25
CA ASN A 29 7.08 -4.81 7.69
C ASN A 29 8.08 -4.91 6.52
N ALA A 30 7.60 -5.07 5.29
CA ALA A 30 8.42 -5.17 4.09
C ALA A 30 8.11 -4.04 3.08
N VAL A 31 7.47 -2.96 3.55
CA VAL A 31 7.35 -1.69 2.82
C VAL A 31 7.89 -0.56 3.68
N ALA A 32 8.48 0.46 3.07
CA ALA A 32 8.97 1.63 3.79
C ALA A 32 8.78 2.90 2.99
N SER A 33 8.73 4.03 3.68
CA SER A 33 8.88 5.37 3.11
C SER A 33 9.82 6.20 3.98
N PHE A 34 10.38 7.26 3.41
CA PHE A 34 11.21 8.20 4.17
C PHE A 34 10.39 9.12 5.08
N ASP A 35 9.09 9.25 4.81
CA ASP A 35 8.15 10.00 5.64
C ASP A 35 7.20 9.02 6.35
N GLN A 36 7.31 8.97 7.68
CA GLN A 36 6.53 8.04 8.50
C GLN A 36 5.04 8.37 8.50
N GLN A 37 4.68 9.66 8.51
CA GLN A 37 3.26 10.06 8.49
C GLN A 37 2.64 9.69 7.13
N ALA A 38 3.37 9.89 6.04
CA ALA A 38 2.94 9.48 4.71
C ALA A 38 2.85 7.95 4.58
N HIS A 39 3.79 7.21 5.19
CA HIS A 39 3.74 5.74 5.25
C HIS A 39 2.47 5.25 5.94
N ASP A 40 2.17 5.76 7.13
CA ASP A 40 1.00 5.36 7.91
C ASP A 40 -0.31 5.74 7.21
N PHE A 41 -0.34 6.93 6.60
CA PHE A 41 -1.47 7.37 5.78
C PHE A 41 -1.72 6.42 4.60
N ALA A 42 -0.67 6.05 3.87
CA ALA A 42 -0.79 5.16 2.71
C ALA A 42 -1.27 3.75 3.10
N LEU A 43 -0.78 3.18 4.20
CA LEU A 43 -1.27 1.90 4.72
C LEU A 43 -2.77 1.98 5.07
N LYS A 44 -3.20 3.07 5.71
CA LYS A 44 -4.61 3.29 6.04
C LYS A 44 -5.47 3.42 4.78
N GLN A 45 -5.04 4.20 3.80
CA GLN A 45 -5.74 4.35 2.51
C GLN A 45 -5.87 3.02 1.77
N MET A 46 -4.79 2.25 1.70
CA MET A 46 -4.80 0.92 1.08
C MET A 46 -5.82 -0.01 1.74
N LYS A 47 -5.88 -0.02 3.08
CA LYS A 47 -6.83 -0.85 3.83
C LYS A 47 -8.27 -0.37 3.67
N ASP A 48 -8.54 0.87 4.04
CA ASP A 48 -9.90 1.37 4.26
C ASP A 48 -10.62 1.74 2.95
N VAL A 49 -9.87 2.25 1.95
CA VAL A 49 -10.44 2.71 0.68
C VAL A 49 -10.32 1.64 -0.41
N LEU A 50 -9.13 1.05 -0.56
CA LEU A 50 -8.88 0.10 -1.65
C LEU A 50 -9.25 -1.34 -1.29
N GLY A 51 -9.47 -1.65 -0.01
CA GLY A 51 -9.74 -3.01 0.45
C GLY A 51 -8.54 -3.94 0.29
N VAL A 52 -7.32 -3.40 0.39
CA VAL A 52 -6.06 -4.16 0.38
C VAL A 52 -5.87 -4.80 1.76
N GLU A 53 -5.48 -6.07 1.79
CA GLU A 53 -5.13 -6.74 3.03
C GLU A 53 -3.75 -6.29 3.51
N ILE A 54 -3.67 -5.73 4.73
CA ILE A 54 -2.40 -5.34 5.35
C ILE A 54 -1.99 -6.41 6.36
N ARG A 55 -0.81 -7.01 6.18
CA ARG A 55 -0.22 -8.02 7.08
C ARG A 55 1.08 -7.53 7.69
#